data_AF-A0A1A9VSJ3-F1
#
_entry.id   AF-A0A1A9VSJ3-F1
#
_cell.length_a   1.000
_cell.length_b   1.000
_cell.length_c   1.000
_cell.angle_alpha   90.00
_cell.angle_beta   90.00
_cell.angle_gamma   90.00
#
_symmetry.space_group_name_H-M   'P 1'
#
loop_
_entity.id
_entity.type
_entity.pdbx_description
1 polymer ?
#
loop_
_entity_poly.entity_id
_entity_poly.type
_entity_poly.pdbx_seq_one_letter_code
_entity_poly.pdbx_strand_id
1 'polypeptide(L)'
;MDTAYNFSKHFEGLSPDKEKHEAEVILEPTMGIPLEEKYRFQVNIPLPDMKGFNKDLQRFSHMVIPSFWYEFDLDDMSTLTTILMHISVHIVPNIQAIFMVIFLVLIVYSCLRIYLLLTNKTLRELLCATYKKK
;
A
#
# COMPACT_ATOMS: atom_id res chain seq x y z
N MET A 1 20.39 -3.38 10.48
CA MET A 1 21.11 -4.01 9.35
C MET A 1 21.75 -5.26 9.92
N ASP A 2 20.98 -6.34 9.94
CA ASP A 2 21.19 -7.44 10.88
C ASP A 2 21.97 -8.56 10.17
N THR A 3 23.27 -8.33 9.99
CA THR A 3 24.15 -9.32 9.35
C THR A 3 24.81 -10.20 10.41
N ALA A 4 24.93 -11.50 10.13
CA ALA A 4 25.67 -12.42 11.00
C ALA A 4 27.18 -12.10 11.08
N TYR A 5 27.72 -11.37 10.10
CA TYR A 5 29.11 -10.92 10.09
C TYR A 5 29.28 -9.65 10.95
N ASN A 6 30.33 -9.64 11.79
CA ASN A 6 30.65 -8.50 12.65
C ASN A 6 31.69 -7.60 11.97
N PHE A 7 31.23 -6.49 11.37
CA PHE A 7 32.08 -5.55 10.63
C PHE A 7 33.07 -4.77 11.51
N SER A 8 32.73 -4.48 12.77
CA SER A 8 33.58 -3.69 13.68
C SER A 8 34.91 -4.36 14.02
N LYS A 9 35.05 -5.67 13.76
CA LYS A 9 36.33 -6.38 13.95
C LYS A 9 37.40 -6.01 12.92
N HIS A 10 36.97 -5.55 11.75
CA HIS A 10 37.85 -5.37 10.59
C HIS A 10 37.81 -3.95 10.02
N PHE A 11 36.80 -3.16 10.37
CA PHE A 11 36.59 -1.82 9.85
C PHE A 11 36.26 -0.84 10.99
N GLU A 12 36.92 0.32 10.98
CA GLU A 12 36.60 1.47 11.80
C GLU A 12 35.76 2.48 10.99
N GLY A 13 34.95 3.30 11.65
CA GLY A 13 34.16 4.37 11.01
C GLY A 13 32.75 3.98 10.55
N LEU A 14 32.36 2.71 10.65
CA LEU A 14 30.96 2.29 10.46
C LEU A 14 30.14 2.60 11.71
N SER A 15 29.08 3.40 11.57
CA SER A 15 28.13 3.74 12.63
C SER A 15 26.72 3.37 12.18
N PRO A 16 26.32 2.08 12.26
CA PRO A 16 25.00 1.64 11.84
C PRO A 16 23.92 2.29 12.71
N ASP A 17 23.05 3.04 12.05
CA ASP A 17 21.91 3.75 12.63
C ASP A 17 20.63 3.20 11.98
N LYS A 18 19.68 2.73 12.79
CA LYS A 18 18.46 2.09 12.27
C LYS A 18 17.63 3.09 11.46
N GLU A 19 17.44 4.31 11.97
CA GLU A 19 16.60 5.32 11.33
C GLU A 19 17.17 5.77 9.98
N LYS A 20 18.50 5.80 9.86
CA LYS A 20 19.19 6.26 8.64
C LYS A 20 19.46 5.17 7.60
N HIS A 21 19.42 3.90 7.97
CA HIS A 21 19.83 2.80 7.08
C HIS A 21 18.78 1.70 6.90
N GLU A 22 17.61 1.81 7.55
CA GLU A 22 16.48 0.93 7.28
C GLU A 22 15.79 1.34 5.97
N ALA A 23 15.35 0.36 5.20
CA ALA A 23 14.54 0.61 4.01
C ALA A 23 13.10 0.94 4.46
N GLU A 24 12.52 1.97 3.87
CA GLU A 24 11.19 2.47 4.21
C GLU A 24 10.30 2.46 2.97
N VAL A 25 9.10 1.92 3.10
CA VAL A 25 8.08 1.93 2.04
C VAL A 25 6.74 2.25 2.68
N ILE A 26 6.16 3.38 2.31
CA ILE A 26 4.85 3.82 2.77
C ILE A 26 3.83 3.46 1.69
N LEU A 27 2.85 2.63 2.05
CA LEU A 27 1.82 2.16 1.13
C LEU A 27 0.46 2.80 1.41
N GLU A 28 -0.28 3.09 0.36
CA GLU A 28 -1.71 3.37 0.46
C GLU A 28 -2.47 2.08 0.80
N PRO A 29 -3.30 2.07 1.85
CA PRO A 29 -3.86 0.85 2.42
C PRO A 29 -4.88 0.12 1.52
N THR A 30 -5.55 0.82 0.60
CA THR A 30 -6.65 0.26 -0.19
C THR A 30 -6.15 -0.45 -1.44
N MET A 31 -5.26 0.18 -2.18
CA MET A 31 -4.70 -0.28 -3.46
C MET A 31 -3.32 -0.90 -3.29
N GLY A 32 -2.63 -0.68 -2.17
CA GLY A 32 -1.27 -1.18 -1.93
C GLY A 32 -0.21 -0.48 -2.76
N ILE A 33 -0.53 0.70 -3.32
CA ILE A 33 0.39 1.48 -4.12
C ILE A 33 1.35 2.26 -3.21
N PRO A 34 2.64 2.35 -3.56
CA PRO A 34 3.59 3.11 -2.77
C PRO A 34 3.36 4.62 -2.91
N LEU A 35 3.36 5.30 -1.77
CA LEU A 35 3.33 6.75 -1.65
C LEU A 35 4.74 7.32 -1.52
N GLU A 36 5.62 6.62 -0.79
CA GLU A 36 7.01 6.98 -0.57
C GLU A 36 7.84 5.69 -0.52
N GLU A 37 8.97 5.65 -1.23
CA GLU A 37 9.88 4.51 -1.20
C GLU A 37 11.34 4.96 -1.06
N LYS A 38 11.96 4.58 0.06
CA LYS A 38 13.37 4.80 0.36
C LYS A 38 14.07 3.47 0.55
N TYR A 39 14.71 3.02 -0.51
CA TYR A 39 15.45 1.78 -0.51
C TYR A 39 16.92 2.03 -0.17
N ARG A 40 17.38 1.50 0.97
CA ARG A 40 18.75 1.70 1.46
C ARG A 40 19.47 0.36 1.53
N PHE A 41 20.54 0.22 0.74
CA PHE A 41 21.31 -1.03 0.68
C PHE A 41 22.81 -0.77 0.63
N GLN A 42 23.56 -1.76 1.12
CA GLN A 42 25.02 -1.79 1.08
C GLN A 42 25.48 -2.98 0.25
N VAL A 43 26.39 -2.73 -0.69
CA VAL A 43 27.04 -3.76 -1.48
C VAL A 43 28.30 -4.22 -0.75
N ASN A 44 28.39 -5.53 -0.55
CA ASN A 44 29.45 -6.18 0.20
C ASN A 44 30.11 -7.28 -0.63
N ILE A 45 31.43 -7.41 -0.52
CA ILE A 45 32.22 -8.44 -1.21
C ILE A 45 32.68 -9.46 -0.16
N PRO A 46 32.10 -10.67 -0.13
CA PRO A 46 32.57 -11.73 0.76
C PRO A 46 33.84 -12.36 0.18
N LEU A 47 34.91 -12.37 0.96
CA LEU A 47 36.17 -13.00 0.59
C LEU A 47 36.30 -14.35 1.29
N PRO A 48 36.44 -15.46 0.52
CA PRO A 48 36.66 -16.78 1.09
C PRO A 48 38.06 -16.90 1.73
N ASP A 49 38.41 -18.10 2.18
CA ASP A 49 39.80 -18.40 2.55
C ASP A 49 40.71 -18.15 1.34
N MET A 50 41.68 -17.24 1.48
CA MET A 50 42.62 -16.88 0.42
C MET A 50 43.91 -17.69 0.48
N LYS A 51 43.92 -18.84 1.16
CA LYS A 51 45.04 -19.77 1.15
C LYS A 51 45.38 -20.19 -0.29
N GLY A 52 46.64 -20.04 -0.67
CA GLY A 52 47.14 -20.33 -2.02
C GLY A 52 47.24 -19.09 -2.92
N PHE A 53 46.68 -17.95 -2.52
CA PHE A 53 46.92 -16.65 -3.17
C PHE A 53 48.12 -15.92 -2.54
N ASN A 54 48.55 -14.81 -3.17
CA ASN A 54 49.65 -13.97 -2.68
C ASN A 54 49.46 -13.58 -1.19
N LYS A 55 50.54 -13.46 -0.44
CA LYS A 55 50.55 -13.09 0.99
C LYS A 55 49.75 -11.81 1.28
N ASP A 56 49.80 -10.84 0.37
CA ASP A 56 49.05 -9.59 0.51
C ASP A 56 47.52 -9.77 0.43
N LEU A 57 47.05 -10.83 -0.24
CA LEU A 57 45.63 -11.17 -0.32
C LEU A 57 45.19 -12.06 0.85
N GLN A 58 46.11 -12.83 1.44
CA GLN A 58 45.82 -13.69 2.60
C GLN A 58 45.31 -12.90 3.80
N ARG A 59 45.74 -11.65 3.97
CA ARG A 59 45.23 -10.77 5.04
C ARG A 59 43.73 -10.51 4.93
N PHE A 60 43.12 -10.75 3.77
CA PHE A 60 41.70 -10.57 3.52
C PHE A 60 40.85 -11.84 3.64
N SER A 61 41.44 -12.96 4.07
CA SER A 61 40.73 -14.23 4.23
C SER A 61 39.59 -14.12 5.23
N HIS A 62 38.45 -14.71 4.91
CA HIS A 62 37.24 -14.72 5.75
C HIS A 62 36.68 -13.34 6.11
N MET A 63 37.00 -12.30 5.34
CA MET A 63 36.46 -10.96 5.54
C MET A 63 35.34 -10.63 4.56
N VAL A 64 34.41 -9.79 4.99
CA VAL A 64 33.39 -9.17 4.13
C VAL A 64 33.77 -7.71 3.96
N ILE A 65 34.20 -7.33 2.76
CA ILE A 65 34.62 -5.97 2.47
C ILE A 65 33.38 -5.14 2.09
N PRO A 66 33.05 -4.09 2.85
CA PRO A 66 32.03 -3.13 2.45
C PRO A 66 32.57 -2.31 1.28
N SER A 67 31.83 -2.29 0.16
CA SER A 67 32.26 -1.57 -1.03
C SER A 67 31.66 -0.16 -1.07
N PHE A 68 30.33 -0.07 -1.17
CA PHE A 68 29.59 1.18 -1.12
C PHE A 68 28.17 0.92 -0.62
N TRP A 69 27.52 1.98 -0.17
CA TRP A 69 26.09 1.99 0.08
C TRP A 69 25.44 3.02 -0.84
N TYR A 70 24.16 2.83 -1.12
CA TYR A 70 23.38 3.81 -1.83
C TYR A 70 21.96 3.83 -1.29
N GLU A 71 21.36 5.00 -1.42
CA GLU A 71 19.95 5.22 -1.19
C GLU A 71 19.30 5.45 -2.55
N PHE A 72 18.22 4.71 -2.79
CA PHE A 72 17.34 4.92 -3.91
C PHE A 72 16.04 5.49 -3.34
N ASP A 73 15.90 6.81 -3.49
CA ASP A 73 14.72 7.58 -3.10
C ASP A 73 13.87 7.80 -4.35
N LEU A 74 12.67 7.23 -4.35
CA LEU A 74 11.69 7.47 -5.40
C LEU A 74 10.90 8.71 -5.03
N ASP A 75 11.27 9.80 -5.71
CA ASP A 75 10.70 11.13 -5.55
C ASP A 75 9.17 11.13 -5.66
N ASP A 76 8.54 12.16 -5.09
CA ASP A 76 7.09 12.27 -4.96
C ASP A 76 6.35 11.96 -6.27
N MET A 77 5.34 11.09 -6.17
CA MET A 77 4.46 10.77 -7.29
C MET A 77 3.90 12.05 -7.92
N SER A 78 3.86 12.09 -9.26
CA SER A 78 3.39 13.28 -9.98
C SER A 78 2.03 13.74 -9.43
N THR A 79 1.83 15.05 -9.30
CA THR A 79 0.62 15.63 -8.70
C THR A 79 -0.67 15.07 -9.33
N LEU A 80 -0.65 14.80 -10.64
CA LEU A 80 -1.76 14.21 -11.36
C LEU A 80 -2.07 12.79 -10.87
N THR A 81 -1.04 11.95 -10.70
CA THR A 81 -1.21 10.58 -10.19
C THR A 81 -1.82 10.60 -8.79
N THR A 82 -1.32 11.45 -7.89
CA THR A 82 -1.83 11.59 -6.52
C THR A 82 -3.29 12.02 -6.48
N ILE A 83 -3.69 12.98 -7.34
CA ILE A 83 -5.08 13.41 -7.46
C ILE A 83 -5.97 12.27 -7.97
N LEU A 84 -5.55 11.56 -9.02
CA LEU A 84 -6.31 10.44 -9.57
C LEU A 84 -6.48 9.29 -8.56
N MET A 85 -5.44 8.97 -7.80
CA MET A 85 -5.52 8.00 -6.71
C MET A 85 -6.55 8.44 -5.67
N HIS A 86 -6.47 9.70 -5.23
CA HIS A 86 -7.40 10.22 -4.23
C HIS A 86 -8.85 10.18 -4.70
N ILE A 87 -9.12 10.59 -5.94
CA ILE A 87 -10.45 10.49 -6.56
C ILE A 87 -10.92 9.03 -6.58
N SER A 88 -10.05 8.12 -7.01
CA SER A 88 -10.40 6.71 -7.21
C SER A 88 -10.65 5.96 -5.90
N VAL A 89 -9.86 6.22 -4.86
CA VAL A 89 -9.98 5.54 -3.56
C VAL A 89 -11.08 6.18 -2.70
N HIS A 90 -11.15 7.51 -2.66
CA HIS A 90 -12.01 8.19 -1.69
C HIS A 90 -13.32 8.70 -2.32
N ILE A 91 -13.28 9.26 -3.53
CA ILE A 91 -14.46 9.94 -4.08
C ILE A 91 -15.40 8.95 -4.79
N VAL A 92 -14.85 8.11 -5.67
CA VAL A 92 -15.63 7.19 -6.50
C VAL A 92 -16.47 6.21 -5.66
N PRO A 93 -15.94 5.51 -4.63
CA PRO A 93 -16.73 4.55 -3.86
C PRO A 93 -17.87 5.21 -3.09
N ASN A 94 -17.62 6.41 -2.54
CA ASN A 94 -18.64 7.18 -1.81
C ASN A 94 -19.78 7.63 -2.75
N ILE A 95 -19.45 8.19 -3.92
CA ILE A 95 -20.44 8.57 -4.93
C ILE A 95 -21.21 7.35 -5.43
N GLN A 96 -20.52 6.24 -5.68
CA GLN A 96 -21.13 4.98 -6.12
C GLN A 96 -22.14 4.46 -5.09
N ALA A 97 -21.79 4.45 -3.79
CA ALA A 97 -22.70 4.03 -2.72
C ALA A 97 -23.96 4.90 -2.66
N ILE A 98 -23.82 6.22 -2.80
CA ILE A 98 -24.95 7.16 -2.84
C ILE A 98 -25.88 6.83 -4.02
N PHE A 99 -25.32 6.65 -5.22
CA PHE A 99 -26.12 6.30 -6.40
C PHE A 99 -26.82 4.94 -6.26
N MET A 100 -26.16 3.93 -5.68
CA MET A 100 -26.80 2.63 -5.43
C MET A 100 -28.05 2.77 -4.55
N VAL A 101 -27.98 3.57 -3.49
CA VAL A 101 -29.13 3.81 -2.60
C VAL A 101 -30.25 4.53 -3.35
N ILE A 102 -29.91 5.56 -4.14
CA ILE A 102 -30.90 6.30 -4.94
C ILE A 102 -31.61 5.36 -5.93
N PHE A 103 -30.85 4.54 -6.67
CA PHE A 103 -31.43 3.58 -7.61
C PHE A 103 -32.30 2.53 -6.92
N LEU A 104 -31.90 2.05 -5.74
CA LEU A 104 -32.70 1.12 -4.94
C LEU A 104 -34.07 1.74 -4.58
N VAL A 105 -34.08 2.99 -4.09
CA VAL A 105 -35.32 3.70 -3.73
C VAL A 105 -36.22 3.90 -4.96
N LEU A 106 -35.64 4.27 -6.10
CA LEU A 106 -36.38 4.44 -7.35
C LEU A 106 -37.00 3.12 -7.84
N ILE A 107 -36.29 2.00 -7.72
CA ILE A 107 -36.82 0.67 -8.06
C ILE A 107 -38.00 0.34 -7.15
N VAL A 108 -37.87 0.50 -5.84
CA VAL A 108 -38.96 0.22 -4.88
C VAL A 108 -40.17 1.10 -5.19
N TYR A 109 -39.96 2.39 -5.46
CA TYR A 109 -41.03 3.31 -5.83
C TYR A 109 -41.72 2.91 -7.14
N SER A 110 -40.95 2.56 -8.17
CA SER A 110 -41.47 2.10 -9.46
C SER A 110 -42.28 0.81 -9.32
N CYS A 111 -41.76 -0.19 -8.61
CA CYS A 111 -42.47 -1.44 -8.34
C CYS A 111 -43.77 -1.20 -7.57
N LEU A 112 -43.76 -0.33 -6.56
CA LEU A 112 -44.97 0.04 -5.83
C LEU A 112 -46.00 0.68 -6.76
N ARG A 113 -45.58 1.62 -7.61
CA ARG A 113 -46.46 2.28 -8.59
C ARG A 113 -47.04 1.30 -9.60
N ILE A 114 -46.23 0.37 -10.11
CA ILE A 114 -46.68 -0.69 -11.02
C ILE A 114 -47.70 -1.60 -10.32
N TYR A 115 -47.44 -2.02 -9.08
CA TYR A 115 -48.36 -2.84 -8.30
C TYR A 115 -49.71 -2.13 -8.06
N LEU A 116 -49.67 -0.83 -7.72
CA LEU A 116 -50.87 -0.01 -7.56
C LEU A 116 -51.68 0.12 -8.85
N LEU A 117 -50.99 0.31 -9.97
CA LEU A 117 -51.61 0.38 -11.29
C LEU A 117 -52.27 -0.95 -11.67
N LEU A 118 -51.59 -2.08 -11.47
CA LEU A 118 -52.13 -3.42 -11.76
C LEU A 118 -53.33 -3.77 -10.89
N THR A 119 -53.35 -3.31 -9.64
CA THR A 119 -54.45 -3.57 -8.71
C THR A 119 -55.58 -2.54 -8.81
N ASN A 120 -55.43 -1.49 -9.65
CA ASN A 120 -56.33 -0.33 -9.72
C ASN A 120 -56.64 0.26 -8.32
N LYS A 121 -55.72 0.12 -7.36
CA LYS A 121 -55.89 0.62 -6.00
C LYS A 121 -55.12 1.90 -5.81
N THR A 122 -55.70 2.81 -5.06
CA THR A 122 -55.03 4.04 -4.66
C THR A 122 -54.08 3.75 -3.49
N LEU A 123 -52.93 4.43 -3.44
CA LEU A 123 -51.95 4.26 -2.35
C LEU A 123 -52.58 4.47 -0.96
N ARG A 124 -53.53 5.41 -0.88
CA ARG A 124 -54.34 5.71 0.31
C ARG A 124 -55.23 4.53 0.74
N GLU A 125 -55.82 3.79 -0.20
CA GLU A 125 -56.68 2.64 0.10
C GLU A 125 -55.87 1.46 0.62
N LEU A 126 -54.66 1.24 0.09
CA LEU A 126 -53.73 0.23 0.59
C LEU A 126 -53.25 0.52 2.01
N LEU A 127 -52.91 1.77 2.31
CA LEU A 127 -52.53 2.18 3.66
C LEU A 127 -53.70 1.99 4.65
N CYS A 128 -54.93 2.38 4.28
CA CYS A 128 -56.10 2.17 5.13
C CYS A 128 -56.43 0.69 5.35
N ALA A 129 -56.32 -0.16 4.31
CA ALA A 129 -56.55 -1.60 4.43
C ALA A 129 -55.49 -2.28 5.31
N THR A 130 -54.23 -1.84 5.24
CA THR A 130 -53.14 -2.36 6.07
C THR A 130 -53.31 -1.92 7.53
N TYR A 131 -53.70 -0.67 7.77
CA TYR A 131 -53.96 -0.15 9.11
C TYR A 131 -55.14 -0.84 9.79
N LYS A 132 -56.25 -1.08 9.06
CA LYS A 132 -57.45 -1.74 9.60
C LYS A 132 -57.29 -3.25 9.85
N LYS A 133 -56.24 -3.86 9.30
CA LYS A 133 -55.92 -5.28 9.47
C LYS A 133 -55.01 -5.55 10.68
N LYS A 134 -54.45 -4.50 11.28
CA LYS A 134 -53.69 -4.55 12.53
C LYS A 134 -54.62 -4.26 13.71
#